data_AF-A0A962R2B5-F1
#
_entry.id   AF-A0A962R2B5-F1
#
_cell.length_a   1.000
_cell.length_b   1.000
_cell.length_c   1.000
_cell.angle_alpha   90.00
_cell.angle_beta   90.00
_cell.angle_gamma   90.00
#
_symmetry.space_group_name_H-M   'P 1'
#
loop_
_entity.id
_entity.type
_entity.pdbx_description
1 polymer ?
#
loop_
_entity_poly.entity_id
_entity_poly.type
_entity_poly.pdbx_seq_one_letter_code
_entity_poly.pdbx_strand_id
1 'polypeptide(L)'
;PKTLLVRALANTDQRLAEGKPVHPAFLFAALLWEPFRERLQHLEAEGLDAHEAQQAAAEAVVQAQIRHASLPRRYSLPMREIWEMQQRLTCITGKRPLRLLTHPRFRAAYDFLLLRGEADESARELADWWTRLLAQDENGRNRMTQPAASAKKNKPRRRRKPRSARKDASAAPPAPEA
;
A
#
# COMPACT_ATOMS: atom_id res chain seq x y z
N PRO A 1 -6.58 -5.07 -21.81
CA PRO A 1 -5.18 -4.65 -22.10
C PRO A 1 -5.03 -3.30 -22.82
N LYS A 2 -5.69 -3.05 -23.98
CA LYS A 2 -5.66 -1.72 -24.64
C LYS A 2 -6.66 -0.71 -24.07
N THR A 3 -7.69 -1.20 -23.38
CA THR A 3 -8.78 -0.40 -22.82
C THR A 3 -8.29 0.65 -21.83
N LEU A 4 -7.35 0.28 -20.94
CA LEU A 4 -6.82 1.19 -19.92
C LEU A 4 -6.13 2.41 -20.55
N LEU A 5 -5.27 2.18 -21.55
CA LEU A 5 -4.57 3.26 -22.25
C LEU A 5 -5.55 4.16 -23.02
N VAL A 6 -6.48 3.56 -23.77
CA VAL A 6 -7.50 4.33 -24.53
C VAL A 6 -8.31 5.22 -23.60
N ARG A 7 -8.68 4.72 -22.41
CA ARG A 7 -9.40 5.49 -21.40
C ARG A 7 -8.54 6.56 -20.74
N ALA A 8 -7.27 6.28 -20.49
CA ALA A 8 -6.32 7.25 -19.94
C ALA A 8 -6.15 8.45 -20.89
N LEU A 9 -6.07 8.16 -22.19
CA LEU A 9 -5.98 9.16 -23.25
C LEU A 9 -7.29 9.95 -23.37
N ALA A 10 -8.44 9.29 -23.41
CA ALA A 10 -9.75 9.97 -23.47
C ALA A 10 -9.98 10.91 -22.27
N ASN A 11 -9.65 10.47 -21.05
CA ASN A 11 -9.72 11.33 -19.85
C ASN A 11 -8.74 12.50 -19.92
N THR A 12 -7.56 12.28 -20.50
CA THR A 12 -6.57 13.33 -20.71
C THR A 12 -7.07 14.38 -21.69
N ASP A 13 -7.64 13.95 -22.82
CA ASP A 13 -8.23 14.83 -23.82
C ASP A 13 -9.34 15.69 -23.22
N GLN A 14 -10.24 15.07 -22.43
CA GLN A 14 -11.30 15.81 -21.73
C GLN A 14 -10.72 16.86 -20.76
N ARG A 15 -9.69 16.51 -19.98
CA ARG A 15 -9.05 17.47 -19.06
C ARG A 15 -8.39 18.63 -19.80
N LEU A 16 -7.75 18.36 -20.94
CA LEU A 16 -7.20 19.42 -21.80
C LEU A 16 -8.30 20.34 -22.31
N ALA A 17 -9.42 19.77 -22.79
CA ALA A 17 -10.57 20.54 -23.25
C ALA A 17 -11.18 21.42 -22.14
N GLU A 18 -11.16 20.93 -20.90
CA GLU A 18 -11.61 21.68 -19.72
C GLU A 18 -10.56 22.65 -19.14
N GLY A 19 -9.38 22.79 -19.77
CA GLY A 19 -8.30 23.66 -19.30
C GLY A 19 -7.64 23.20 -17.99
N LYS A 20 -7.85 21.94 -17.58
CA LYS A 20 -7.28 21.37 -16.35
C LYS A 20 -5.87 20.85 -16.61
N PRO A 21 -4.94 20.99 -15.64
CA PRO A 21 -3.60 20.44 -15.79
C PRO A 21 -3.64 18.91 -15.87
N VAL A 22 -2.77 18.36 -16.71
CA VAL A 22 -2.54 16.93 -16.85
C VAL A 22 -1.14 16.59 -16.33
N HIS A 23 -1.02 15.45 -15.65
CA HIS A 23 0.23 15.01 -15.06
C HIS A 23 0.92 14.00 -15.99
N PRO A 24 2.08 14.32 -16.60
CA PRO A 24 2.74 13.41 -17.54
C PRO A 24 3.11 12.05 -16.94
N ALA A 25 3.48 12.01 -15.66
CA ALA A 25 3.80 10.75 -14.99
C ALA A 25 2.59 9.81 -14.88
N PHE A 26 1.36 10.35 -14.83
CA PHE A 26 0.14 9.54 -14.83
C PHE A 26 -0.05 8.84 -16.18
N LEU A 27 0.20 9.53 -17.28
CA LEU A 27 0.15 8.96 -18.63
C LEU A 27 1.19 7.85 -18.80
N PHE A 28 2.43 8.08 -18.37
CA PHE A 28 3.45 7.04 -18.40
C PHE A 28 3.08 5.84 -17.51
N ALA A 29 2.51 6.09 -16.33
CA ALA A 29 2.04 5.02 -15.44
C ALA A 29 0.97 4.15 -16.10
N ALA A 30 0.06 4.74 -16.88
CA ALA A 30 -0.98 4.04 -17.61
C ALA A 30 -0.44 3.29 -18.83
N LEU A 31 0.45 3.92 -19.59
CA LEU A 31 1.07 3.33 -20.78
C LEU A 31 1.94 2.11 -20.43
N LEU A 32 2.71 2.20 -19.36
CA LEU A 32 3.70 1.19 -18.96
C LEU A 32 3.17 0.24 -17.89
N TRP A 33 1.87 0.27 -17.60
CA TRP A 33 1.25 -0.56 -16.57
C TRP A 33 1.33 -2.06 -16.85
N GLU A 34 1.06 -2.46 -18.09
CA GLU A 34 1.03 -3.89 -18.45
C GLU A 34 2.42 -4.53 -18.37
N PRO A 35 3.48 -3.95 -19.00
CA PRO A 35 4.83 -4.47 -18.85
C PRO A 35 5.29 -4.53 -17.39
N PHE A 36 4.84 -3.58 -16.56
CA PHE A 36 5.11 -3.59 -15.12
C PHE A 36 4.42 -4.74 -14.40
N ARG A 37 3.12 -4.98 -14.67
CA ARG A 37 2.36 -6.10 -14.08
C ARG A 37 2.97 -7.44 -14.44
N GLU A 38 3.26 -7.66 -15.73
CA GLU A 38 3.86 -8.91 -16.20
C GLU A 38 5.21 -9.17 -15.53
N ARG A 39 6.07 -8.14 -15.46
CA ARG A 39 7.37 -8.27 -14.82
C ARG A 39 7.26 -8.50 -13.31
N LEU A 40 6.34 -7.82 -12.64
CA LEU A 40 6.09 -8.02 -11.21
C LEU A 40 5.61 -9.45 -10.92
N GLN A 41 4.62 -9.94 -11.67
CA GLN A 41 4.11 -11.30 -11.50
C GLN A 41 5.19 -12.36 -11.71
N HIS A 42 6.08 -12.16 -12.68
CA HIS A 42 7.22 -13.04 -12.89
C HIS A 42 8.16 -13.08 -11.69
N LEU A 43 8.54 -11.91 -11.16
CA LEU A 43 9.46 -11.81 -10.02
C LEU A 43 8.84 -12.36 -8.72
N GLU A 44 7.54 -12.13 -8.51
CA GLU A 44 6.80 -12.73 -7.39
C GLU A 44 6.73 -14.26 -7.51
N ALA A 45 6.55 -14.80 -8.72
CA ALA A 45 6.57 -16.24 -8.96
C ALA A 45 7.97 -16.87 -8.75
N GLU A 46 9.04 -16.10 -8.94
CA GLU A 46 10.42 -16.48 -8.60
C GLU A 46 10.71 -16.42 -7.08
N GLY A 47 9.74 -15.98 -6.28
CA GLY A 47 9.83 -15.98 -4.81
C GLY A 47 10.50 -14.74 -4.22
N LEU A 48 10.68 -13.66 -4.99
CA LEU A 48 11.15 -12.39 -4.45
C LEU A 48 10.11 -11.80 -3.48
N ASP A 49 10.58 -11.08 -2.46
CA ASP A 49 9.69 -10.32 -1.58
C ASP A 49 8.89 -9.29 -2.39
N ALA A 50 7.63 -9.08 -2.02
CA ALA A 50 6.71 -8.22 -2.78
C ALA A 50 7.25 -6.79 -2.97
N HIS A 51 7.93 -6.22 -1.97
CA HIS A 51 8.51 -4.88 -2.09
C HIS A 51 9.71 -4.87 -3.03
N GLU A 52 10.59 -5.86 -2.91
CA GLU A 52 11.77 -6.00 -3.77
C GLU A 52 11.35 -6.27 -5.23
N ALA A 53 10.38 -7.15 -5.45
CA ALA A 53 9.81 -7.47 -6.74
C ALA A 53 9.21 -6.23 -7.42
N GLN A 54 8.49 -5.38 -6.66
CA GLN A 54 7.98 -4.11 -7.20
C GLN A 54 9.09 -3.16 -7.64
N GLN A 55 10.12 -2.98 -6.81
CA GLN A 55 11.22 -2.06 -7.16
C GLN A 55 11.99 -2.58 -8.38
N ALA A 56 12.26 -3.88 -8.43
CA ALA A 56 12.95 -4.53 -9.55
C ALA A 56 12.12 -4.50 -10.84
N ALA A 57 10.81 -4.76 -10.78
CA ALA A 57 9.91 -4.67 -11.93
C ALA A 57 9.86 -3.24 -12.49
N ALA A 58 9.69 -2.26 -11.61
CA ALA A 58 9.64 -0.85 -11.97
C ALA A 58 10.95 -0.39 -12.66
N GLU A 59 12.10 -0.76 -12.09
CA GLU A 59 13.40 -0.44 -12.67
C GLU A 59 13.57 -1.09 -14.04
N ALA A 60 13.25 -2.38 -14.18
CA ALA A 60 13.37 -3.10 -15.44
C ALA A 60 12.52 -2.46 -16.56
N VAL A 61 11.28 -2.05 -16.27
CA VAL A 61 10.41 -1.37 -17.24
C VAL A 61 10.95 0.01 -17.62
N VAL A 62 11.44 0.79 -16.66
CA VAL A 62 12.03 2.10 -16.93
C VAL A 62 13.29 1.96 -17.80
N GLN A 63 14.18 1.01 -17.49
CA GLN A 63 15.38 0.75 -18.28
C GLN A 63 15.04 0.27 -19.69
N ALA A 64 13.99 -0.53 -19.84
CA ALA A 64 13.51 -0.93 -21.16
C ALA A 64 12.98 0.28 -21.96
N GLN A 65 12.18 1.14 -21.33
CA GLN A 65 11.60 2.30 -21.99
C GLN A 65 12.65 3.30 -22.45
N ILE A 66 13.68 3.56 -21.64
CA ILE A 66 14.74 4.54 -21.94
C ILE A 66 15.51 4.17 -23.22
N ARG A 67 15.56 2.90 -23.61
CA ARG A 67 16.17 2.46 -24.88
C ARG A 67 15.39 2.89 -26.12
N HIS A 68 14.10 3.18 -25.98
CA HIS A 68 13.22 3.54 -27.09
C HIS A 68 12.83 5.03 -27.08
N ALA A 69 12.63 5.62 -25.91
CA ALA A 69 12.28 7.04 -25.77
C ALA A 69 12.82 7.61 -24.45
N SER A 70 13.24 8.88 -24.49
CA SER A 70 13.71 9.57 -23.29
C SER A 70 12.61 9.63 -22.22
N LEU A 71 12.89 9.08 -21.05
CA LEU A 71 12.03 9.14 -19.87
C LEU A 71 12.78 9.84 -18.70
N PRO A 72 12.67 11.18 -18.60
CA PRO A 72 13.32 11.93 -17.53
C PRO A 72 12.92 11.45 -16.12
N ARG A 73 13.87 11.49 -15.18
CA ARG A 73 13.67 11.09 -13.78
C ARG A 73 12.51 11.80 -13.08
N ARG A 74 12.26 13.07 -13.44
CA ARG A 74 11.13 13.86 -12.92
C ARG A 74 9.76 13.28 -13.24
N TYR A 75 9.65 12.40 -14.24
CA TYR A 75 8.42 11.71 -14.59
C TYR A 75 8.44 10.23 -14.18
N SER A 76 9.58 9.54 -14.29
CA SER A 76 9.67 8.15 -13.88
C SER A 76 9.54 7.95 -12.37
N LEU A 77 10.07 8.87 -11.54
CA LEU A 77 9.94 8.76 -10.08
C LEU A 77 8.46 8.83 -9.64
N PRO A 78 7.68 9.86 -10.00
CA PRO A 78 6.25 9.88 -9.65
C PRO A 78 5.44 8.72 -10.24
N MET A 79 5.82 8.24 -11.43
CA MET A 79 5.20 7.06 -12.04
C MET A 79 5.37 5.82 -11.16
N ARG A 80 6.60 5.57 -10.67
CA ARG A 80 6.91 4.45 -9.78
C ARG A 80 6.15 4.57 -8.45
N GLU A 81 6.04 5.78 -7.91
CA GLU A 81 5.24 6.03 -6.70
C GLU A 81 3.76 5.68 -6.90
N ILE A 82 3.19 5.97 -8.09
CA ILE A 82 1.81 5.58 -8.42
C ILE A 82 1.64 4.06 -8.41
N TRP A 83 2.59 3.32 -9.00
CA TRP A 83 2.58 1.85 -9.01
C TRP A 83 2.76 1.25 -7.62
N GLU A 84 3.69 1.77 -6.82
CA GLU A 84 3.89 1.32 -5.44
C GLU A 84 2.61 1.52 -4.61
N MET A 85 1.95 2.66 -4.78
CA MET A 85 0.69 2.94 -4.11
C MET A 85 -0.41 1.96 -4.47
N GLN A 86 -0.41 1.33 -5.66
CA GLN A 86 -1.42 0.34 -6.01
C GLN A 86 -1.43 -0.86 -5.07
N GLN A 87 -0.27 -1.36 -4.66
CA GLN A 87 -0.18 -2.44 -3.68
C GLN A 87 -0.61 -1.95 -2.29
N ARG A 88 -0.23 -0.73 -1.91
CA ARG A 88 -0.63 -0.14 -0.62
C ARG A 88 -2.15 0.05 -0.53
N LEU A 89 -2.81 0.40 -1.64
CA LEU A 89 -4.26 0.59 -1.71
C LEU A 89 -5.05 -0.71 -1.47
N THR A 90 -4.45 -1.89 -1.64
CA THR A 90 -5.08 -3.18 -1.30
C THR A 90 -5.27 -3.36 0.22
N CYS A 91 -4.48 -2.66 1.03
CA CYS A 91 -4.56 -2.74 2.49
C CYS A 91 -5.74 -1.89 3.02
N ILE A 92 -6.94 -2.45 2.98
CA ILE A 92 -8.20 -1.78 3.38
C ILE A 92 -8.56 -1.90 4.87
N THR A 93 -7.75 -2.60 5.67
CA THR A 93 -8.05 -2.88 7.09
C THR A 93 -7.16 -2.10 8.05
N GLY A 94 -7.74 -1.72 9.19
CA GLY A 94 -7.09 -1.08 10.33
C GLY A 94 -6.84 0.42 10.12
N LYS A 95 -5.70 0.91 10.63
CA LYS A 95 -5.31 2.33 10.51
C LYS A 95 -4.57 2.65 9.21
N ARG A 96 -4.22 1.63 8.41
CA ARG A 96 -3.43 1.80 7.19
C ARG A 96 -4.16 2.64 6.13
N PRO A 97 -5.45 2.43 5.83
CA PRO A 97 -6.16 3.24 4.84
C PRO A 97 -6.17 4.73 5.20
N LEU A 98 -6.38 5.04 6.48
CA LEU A 98 -6.42 6.41 6.99
C LEU A 98 -5.08 7.13 6.83
N ARG A 99 -3.96 6.41 7.02
CA ARG A 99 -2.61 6.94 6.78
C ARG A 99 -2.30 7.12 5.29
N LEU A 100 -2.92 6.32 4.42
CA LEU A 100 -2.75 6.48 2.97
C LEU A 100 -3.45 7.73 2.46
N LEU A 101 -4.57 8.15 3.07
CA LEU A 101 -5.26 9.39 2.71
C LEU A 101 -4.39 10.63 2.84
N THR A 102 -3.42 10.64 3.77
CA THR A 102 -2.51 11.77 3.98
C THR A 102 -1.30 11.75 3.03
N HIS A 103 -1.15 10.71 2.20
CA HIS A 103 0.00 10.58 1.31
C HIS A 103 -0.12 11.56 0.12
N PRO A 104 0.95 12.30 -0.25
CA PRO A 104 0.89 13.32 -1.31
C PRO A 104 0.48 12.74 -2.68
N ARG A 105 0.79 11.46 -2.93
CA ARG A 105 0.43 10.75 -4.16
C ARG A 105 -0.87 9.99 -4.11
N PHE A 106 -1.61 10.04 -3.00
CA PHE A 106 -2.86 9.30 -2.85
C PHE A 106 -3.84 9.62 -3.98
N ARG A 107 -4.03 10.91 -4.30
CA ARG A 107 -4.98 11.31 -5.35
C ARG A 107 -4.63 10.70 -6.72
N ALA A 108 -3.36 10.81 -7.13
CA ALA A 108 -2.92 10.25 -8.40
C ALA A 108 -3.04 8.71 -8.42
N ALA A 109 -2.72 8.04 -7.31
CA ALA A 109 -2.86 6.58 -7.20
C ALA A 109 -4.32 6.12 -7.18
N TYR A 110 -5.22 6.90 -6.57
CA TYR A 110 -6.65 6.65 -6.55
C TYR A 110 -7.29 6.86 -7.93
N ASP A 111 -6.94 7.96 -8.61
CA ASP A 111 -7.38 8.20 -9.99
C ASP A 111 -6.90 7.08 -10.93
N PHE A 112 -5.70 6.56 -10.68
CA PHE A 112 -5.17 5.41 -11.42
C PHE A 112 -5.93 4.11 -11.11
N LEU A 113 -6.34 3.91 -9.85
CA LEU A 113 -7.15 2.77 -9.45
C LEU A 113 -8.54 2.81 -10.09
N LEU A 114 -9.18 3.99 -10.16
CA LEU A 114 -10.45 4.18 -10.87
C LEU A 114 -10.32 3.80 -12.35
N LEU A 115 -9.27 4.30 -13.01
CA LEU A 115 -8.96 3.96 -14.39
C LEU A 115 -8.76 2.45 -14.58
N ARG A 116 -8.08 1.78 -13.63
CA ARG A 116 -7.94 0.32 -13.63
C ARG A 116 -9.27 -0.41 -13.45
N GLY A 117 -10.18 0.12 -12.63
CA GLY A 117 -11.50 -0.45 -12.39
C GLY A 117 -12.38 -0.53 -13.64
N GLU A 118 -12.11 0.27 -14.66
CA GLU A 118 -12.80 0.14 -15.96
C GLU A 118 -12.34 -1.08 -16.79
N ALA A 119 -11.17 -1.64 -16.47
CA ALA A 119 -10.56 -2.75 -17.20
C ALA A 119 -10.42 -4.04 -16.38
N ASP A 120 -10.50 -3.95 -15.05
CA ASP A 120 -10.25 -5.04 -14.10
C ASP A 120 -11.28 -4.99 -12.96
N GLU A 121 -12.13 -6.01 -12.85
CA GLU A 121 -13.22 -6.05 -11.87
C GLU A 121 -12.70 -6.03 -10.42
N SER A 122 -11.55 -6.66 -10.16
CA SER A 122 -10.94 -6.64 -8.82
C SER A 122 -10.49 -5.23 -8.42
N ALA A 123 -10.01 -4.45 -9.41
CA ALA A 123 -9.66 -3.05 -9.20
C ALA A 123 -10.91 -2.19 -9.00
N ARG A 124 -12.03 -2.54 -9.65
CA ARG A 124 -13.31 -1.86 -9.51
C ARG A 124 -13.87 -1.99 -8.10
N GLU A 125 -13.94 -3.21 -7.56
CA GLU A 125 -14.42 -3.44 -6.19
C GLU A 125 -13.58 -2.66 -5.16
N LEU A 126 -12.25 -2.65 -5.36
CA LEU A 126 -11.34 -1.89 -4.52
C LEU A 126 -11.58 -0.38 -4.66
N ALA A 127 -11.76 0.12 -5.88
CA ALA A 127 -12.07 1.53 -6.14
C ALA A 127 -13.40 1.95 -5.49
N ASP A 128 -14.43 1.12 -5.56
CA ASP A 128 -15.74 1.36 -4.95
C ASP A 128 -15.65 1.38 -3.42
N TRP A 129 -14.80 0.53 -2.83
CA TRP A 129 -14.51 0.59 -1.39
C TRP A 129 -13.85 1.92 -1.01
N TRP A 130 -12.82 2.36 -1.75
CA TRP A 130 -12.14 3.63 -1.50
C TRP A 130 -13.07 4.84 -1.72
N THR A 131 -13.93 4.79 -2.72
CA THR A 131 -14.97 5.82 -2.98
C THR A 131 -15.90 5.96 -1.78
N ARG A 132 -16.40 4.83 -1.26
CA ARG A 132 -17.25 4.81 -0.07
C ARG A 132 -16.53 5.35 1.16
N LEU A 133 -15.26 4.97 1.38
CA LEU A 133 -14.46 5.49 2.49
C LEU A 133 -14.30 7.01 2.43
N LEU A 134 -14.02 7.56 1.24
CA LEU A 134 -13.85 9.00 1.04
C LEU A 134 -15.15 9.78 1.29
N ALA A 135 -16.31 9.18 1.04
CA ALA A 135 -17.62 9.77 1.31
C ALA A 135 -18.02 9.75 2.80
N GLN A 136 -17.33 8.98 3.64
CA GLN A 136 -17.62 8.92 5.08
C GLN A 136 -16.98 10.08 5.85
N ASP A 137 -17.61 10.44 6.97
CA ASP A 137 -17.04 11.27 8.03
C ASP A 137 -15.96 10.51 8.83
N GLU A 138 -15.26 11.17 9.74
CA GLU A 138 -14.16 10.55 10.50
C GLU A 138 -14.61 9.30 11.29
N ASN A 139 -15.81 9.35 11.87
CA ASN A 139 -16.39 8.22 12.60
C ASN A 139 -16.76 7.06 11.65
N GLY A 140 -17.37 7.35 10.50
CA GLY A 140 -17.70 6.37 9.47
C GLY A 140 -16.46 5.69 8.89
N ARG A 141 -15.38 6.46 8.64
CA ARG A 141 -14.09 5.92 8.19
C ARG A 141 -13.51 4.95 9.21
N ASN A 142 -13.50 5.31 10.48
CA ASN A 142 -13.01 4.44 11.56
C ASN A 142 -13.84 3.16 11.72
N ARG A 143 -15.15 3.18 11.41
CA ARG A 143 -15.99 1.98 11.41
C ARG A 143 -15.70 1.09 10.20
N MET A 144 -15.56 1.69 9.02
CA MET A 144 -15.33 0.98 7.76
C MET A 144 -13.97 0.29 7.69
N THR A 145 -12.95 0.85 8.34
CA THR A 145 -11.62 0.25 8.37
C THR A 145 -11.41 -0.70 9.56
N GLN A 146 -12.34 -0.78 10.52
CA GLN A 146 -12.19 -1.73 11.61
C GLN A 146 -12.29 -3.17 11.07
N PRO A 147 -11.36 -4.06 11.45
CA PRO A 147 -11.52 -5.48 11.15
C PRO A 147 -12.84 -5.94 11.77
N ALA A 148 -13.65 -6.67 11.01
CA ALA A 148 -14.85 -7.32 11.55
C ALA A 148 -14.45 -7.96 12.88
N ALA A 149 -15.09 -7.54 13.97
CA ALA A 149 -14.67 -7.88 15.31
C ALA A 149 -14.67 -9.40 15.46
N SER A 150 -13.51 -10.03 15.27
CA SER A 150 -13.29 -11.38 15.77
C SER A 150 -13.55 -11.26 17.26
N ALA A 151 -14.59 -11.94 17.73
CA ALA A 151 -15.01 -12.02 19.12
C ALA A 151 -13.88 -12.64 19.96
N LYS A 152 -12.81 -11.89 20.20
CA LYS A 152 -11.70 -12.30 21.07
C LYS A 152 -12.12 -12.03 22.49
N LYS A 153 -12.72 -13.07 23.09
CA LYS A 153 -12.85 -13.29 24.52
C LYS A 153 -11.68 -12.65 25.27
N ASN A 154 -11.98 -11.62 26.06
CA ASN A 154 -11.09 -11.02 27.03
C ASN A 154 -10.46 -12.13 27.90
N LYS A 155 -9.20 -12.46 27.65
CA LYS A 155 -8.41 -13.27 28.59
C LYS A 155 -7.73 -12.28 29.55
N PRO A 156 -8.12 -12.23 30.84
CA PRO A 156 -7.64 -11.20 31.75
C PRO A 156 -6.13 -11.36 31.96
N ARG A 157 -5.39 -10.27 31.73
CA ARG A 157 -3.95 -10.16 32.01
C ARG A 157 -3.71 -10.51 33.47
N ARG A 158 -3.07 -11.66 33.71
CA ARG A 158 -2.67 -12.14 35.04
C ARG A 158 -1.69 -11.13 35.64
N ARG A 159 -2.17 -10.39 36.64
CA ARG A 159 -1.44 -9.37 37.41
C ARG A 159 -0.21 -10.03 38.05
N ARG A 160 1.00 -9.73 37.57
CA ARG A 160 2.25 -10.19 38.20
C ARG A 160 2.37 -9.52 39.58
N LYS A 161 2.37 -10.35 40.63
CA LYS A 161 2.55 -9.94 42.03
C LYS A 161 3.99 -9.44 42.24
N PRO A 162 4.24 -8.30 42.91
CA PRO A 162 5.59 -7.84 43.21
C PRO A 162 6.19 -8.69 44.33
N ARG A 163 7.42 -9.17 44.14
CA ARG A 163 8.14 -9.99 45.14
C ARG A 163 8.76 -9.05 46.17
N SER A 164 8.17 -9.05 47.36
CA SER A 164 8.61 -8.33 48.56
C SER A 164 10.01 -8.78 49.00
N ALA A 165 10.80 -7.79 49.41
CA ALA A 165 12.11 -7.92 50.02
C ALA A 165 12.10 -8.78 51.29
N ARG A 166 13.14 -9.60 51.48
CA ARG A 166 13.57 -10.05 52.80
C ARG A 166 15.07 -9.80 52.94
N LYS A 167 15.36 -8.86 53.83
CA LYS A 167 16.64 -8.59 54.45
C LYS A 167 16.79 -9.52 55.67
N ASP A 168 18.05 -9.77 56.00
CA ASP A 168 18.61 -10.11 57.31
C ASP A 168 18.88 -11.58 57.70
N ALA A 169 20.19 -11.74 57.98
CA ALA A 169 20.79 -12.36 59.16
C ALA A 169 21.00 -13.89 59.20
N SER A 170 22.24 -14.26 58.87
CA SER A 170 23.20 -14.98 59.74
C SER A 170 22.65 -15.83 60.89
N ALA A 171 22.91 -17.14 60.85
CA ALA A 171 23.38 -17.95 61.98
C ALA A 171 23.88 -19.32 61.46
N ALA A 172 25.15 -19.62 61.72
CA ALA A 172 25.80 -20.91 61.44
C ALA A 172 25.36 -21.98 62.46
N PRO A 173 25.49 -23.28 62.14
CA PRO A 173 25.62 -24.32 63.15
C PRO A 173 27.02 -24.98 63.13
N PRO A 174 27.51 -25.49 64.29
CA PRO A 174 28.83 -26.08 64.46
C PRO A 174 28.87 -27.56 64.04
N ALA A 175 30.03 -28.03 63.60
CA ALA A 175 30.33 -29.45 63.40
C ALA A 175 31.08 -30.01 64.62
N PRO A 176 30.73 -31.19 65.15
CA PRO A 176 31.53 -31.88 66.15
C PRO A 176 32.58 -32.81 65.52
N GLU A 177 33.73 -32.90 66.20
CA GLU A 177 34.86 -33.81 65.97
C GLU A 177 34.56 -35.27 66.34
N ALA A 178 35.41 -36.15 65.79
CA ALA A 178 35.78 -37.53 66.18
C ALA A 178 34.81 -38.67 65.84
#